data_AF-A0A7S0THR1-F1
#
_entry.id   AF-A0A7S0THR1-F1
#
_cell.length_a   1.000
_cell.length_b   1.000
_cell.length_c   1.000
_cell.angle_alpha   90.00
_cell.angle_beta   90.00
_cell.angle_gamma   90.00
#
_symmetry.space_group_name_H-M   'P 1'
#
loop_
_entity.id
_entity.type
_entity.pdbx_description
1 polymer ?
#
loop_
_entity_poly.entity_id
_entity_poly.type
_entity_poly.pdbx_seq_one_letter_code
_entity_poly.pdbx_strand_id
1 'polypeptide(L)'
;GGWLLLERWQCDALFADFTAEEVPDEYSLSQRLGPAAAAEKINAWRESWITRDDIVSIKAKGFNSVRVPFGWWTVDGVEDEPGIDTGLFVCRGMRHVDNLVAWAEELGLSVVLDLHSGVGFQSGHHATGRDNPSWKPSDWDTSATV
;
A
#
# COMPACT_ATOMS: atom_id res chain seq x y z
N GLY A 1 -4.04 -4.17 7.52
CA GLY A 1 -2.93 -3.25 7.16
C GLY A 1 -1.86 -4.05 6.42
N GLY A 2 -0.81 -3.38 5.97
CA GLY A 2 0.39 -4.05 5.44
C GLY A 2 0.17 -4.71 4.09
N TRP A 3 -0.86 -4.28 3.35
CA TRP A 3 -1.31 -4.90 2.11
C TRP A 3 -1.08 -4.00 0.89
N LEU A 4 -1.93 -2.99 0.72
CA LEU A 4 -1.85 -2.01 -0.37
C LEU A 4 -0.99 -0.79 -0.01
N LEU A 5 -0.69 -0.65 1.28
CA LEU A 5 0.36 0.20 1.82
C LEU A 5 1.15 -0.66 2.81
N LEU A 6 2.47 -0.70 2.64
CA LEU A 6 3.34 -1.55 3.43
C LEU A 6 3.87 -0.83 4.66
N GLU A 7 3.66 -1.43 5.83
CA GLU A 7 4.29 -1.03 7.08
C GLU A 7 5.19 -2.17 7.52
N ARG A 8 6.51 -1.94 7.56
CA ARG A 8 7.51 -2.98 7.82
C ARG A 8 7.13 -3.91 8.98
N TRP A 9 6.74 -3.34 10.12
CA TRP A 9 6.38 -4.09 11.33
C TRP A 9 5.18 -5.05 11.17
N GLN A 10 4.34 -4.88 10.15
CA GLN A 10 3.26 -5.81 9.82
C GLN A 10 3.69 -6.87 8.79
N CYS A 11 4.73 -6.59 8.01
CA CYS A 11 5.13 -7.39 6.86
C CYS A 11 6.62 -7.76 6.89
N ASP A 12 7.16 -8.09 8.07
CA ASP A 12 8.59 -8.40 8.28
C ASP A 12 9.17 -9.39 7.26
N ALA A 13 8.39 -10.39 6.84
CA ALA A 13 8.82 -11.36 5.82
C ALA A 13 9.14 -10.73 4.45
N LEU A 14 8.43 -9.67 4.06
CA LEU A 14 8.72 -8.93 2.83
C LEU A 14 10.05 -8.16 2.91
N PHE A 15 10.42 -7.72 4.11
CA PHE A 15 11.59 -6.90 4.41
C PHE A 15 12.78 -7.71 4.96
N ALA A 16 12.68 -9.04 5.01
CA ALA A 16 13.61 -9.92 5.72
C ALA A 16 15.08 -9.80 5.27
N ASP A 17 15.33 -9.36 4.04
CA ASP A 17 16.67 -9.24 3.46
C ASP A 17 17.42 -7.97 3.87
N PHE A 18 16.78 -7.06 4.60
CA PHE A 18 17.31 -5.73 4.91
C PHE A 18 17.12 -5.39 6.39
N THR A 19 17.98 -4.55 6.98
CA THR A 19 17.70 -4.00 8.32
C THR A 19 16.66 -2.89 8.26
N ALA A 20 16.09 -2.54 9.42
CA ALA A 20 15.15 -1.42 9.52
C ALA A 20 15.85 -0.06 9.27
N GLU A 21 17.15 0.05 9.52
CA GLU A 21 17.90 1.28 9.17
C GLU A 21 18.13 1.39 7.66
N GLU A 22 18.33 0.26 6.97
CA GLU A 22 18.56 0.25 5.52
C GLU A 22 17.27 0.49 4.72
N VAL A 23 16.17 -0.14 5.15
CA VAL A 23 14.89 -0.14 4.45
C VAL A 23 13.75 0.00 5.46
N PRO A 24 13.48 1.24 5.93
CA PRO A 24 12.42 1.50 6.92
C PRO A 24 10.99 1.39 6.37
N ASP A 25 10.80 1.52 5.05
CA ASP A 25 9.47 1.73 4.43
C ASP A 25 9.36 1.17 2.99
N GLU A 26 8.18 1.28 2.39
CA GLU A 26 7.90 0.83 1.02
C GLU A 26 8.76 1.57 -0.03
N TYR A 27 8.94 2.88 0.12
CA TYR A 27 9.70 3.69 -0.82
C TYR A 27 11.18 3.26 -0.90
N SER A 28 11.82 3.10 0.25
CA SER A 28 13.20 2.63 0.39
C SER A 28 13.35 1.17 -0.08
N LEU A 29 12.34 0.32 0.12
CA LEU A 29 12.35 -1.06 -0.36
C LEU A 29 12.42 -1.08 -1.88
N SER A 30 11.55 -0.32 -2.53
CA SER A 30 11.56 -0.19 -3.98
C SER A 30 12.82 0.48 -4.50
N GLN A 31 13.36 1.47 -3.79
CA GLN A 31 14.64 2.09 -4.12
C GLN A 31 15.77 1.08 -4.12
N ARG A 32 15.81 0.22 -3.09
CA ARG A 32 16.87 -0.74 -2.86
C ARG A 32 16.86 -1.89 -3.87
N LEU A 33 15.66 -2.35 -4.23
CA LEU A 33 15.44 -3.47 -5.16
C LEU A 33 15.48 -3.04 -6.63
N GLY A 34 15.12 -1.78 -6.93
CA GLY A 34 14.85 -1.32 -8.28
C GLY A 34 13.49 -1.80 -8.80
N PRO A 35 13.02 -1.23 -9.93
CA PRO A 35 11.61 -1.31 -10.33
C PRO A 35 11.12 -2.73 -10.59
N ALA A 36 11.88 -3.54 -11.33
CA ALA A 36 11.45 -4.89 -11.70
C ALA A 36 11.35 -5.83 -10.49
N ALA A 37 12.40 -5.88 -9.65
CA ALA A 37 12.43 -6.74 -8.48
C ALA A 37 11.46 -6.27 -7.40
N ALA A 38 11.28 -4.95 -7.24
CA ALA A 38 10.25 -4.41 -6.35
C ALA A 38 8.85 -4.81 -6.81
N ALA A 39 8.55 -4.66 -8.10
CA ALA A 39 7.26 -5.03 -8.67
C ALA A 39 6.97 -6.52 -8.48
N GLU A 40 7.93 -7.40 -8.77
CA GLU A 40 7.79 -8.84 -8.54
C GLU A 40 7.50 -9.15 -7.07
N LYS A 41 8.35 -8.65 -6.16
CA LYS A 41 8.29 -8.96 -4.74
C LYS A 41 7.01 -8.42 -4.08
N ILE A 42 6.65 -7.17 -4.36
CA ILE A 42 5.47 -6.51 -3.75
C ILE A 42 4.18 -7.07 -4.32
N ASN A 43 4.12 -7.41 -5.62
CA ASN A 43 2.90 -8.03 -6.18
C ASN A 43 2.69 -9.45 -5.62
N ALA A 44 3.74 -10.25 -5.50
CA ALA A 44 3.65 -11.57 -4.87
C ALA A 44 3.17 -11.48 -3.41
N TRP A 45 3.64 -10.47 -2.67
CA TRP A 45 3.13 -10.15 -1.33
C TRP A 45 1.63 -9.83 -1.35
N ARG A 46 1.20 -8.88 -2.20
CA ARG A 46 -0.20 -8.47 -2.30
C ARG A 46 -1.14 -9.61 -2.71
N GLU A 47 -0.66 -10.58 -3.48
CA GLU A 47 -1.40 -11.77 -3.90
C GLU A 47 -1.60 -12.79 -2.76
N SER A 48 -0.72 -12.81 -1.76
CA SER A 48 -0.71 -13.82 -0.71
C SER A 48 -1.10 -13.30 0.67
N TRP A 49 -0.95 -12.00 0.92
CA TRP A 49 -1.11 -11.42 2.25
C TRP A 49 -2.56 -11.37 2.74
N ILE A 50 -3.49 -10.94 1.89
CA ILE A 50 -4.93 -10.94 2.16
C ILE A 50 -5.64 -11.70 1.06
N THR A 51 -6.37 -12.73 1.46
CA THR A 51 -7.12 -13.63 0.60
C THR A 51 -8.60 -13.62 0.97
N ARG A 52 -9.43 -14.30 0.16
CA ARG A 52 -10.85 -14.47 0.48
C ARG A 52 -11.06 -15.16 1.83
N ASP A 53 -10.21 -16.12 2.17
CA ASP A 53 -10.32 -16.89 3.42
C ASP A 53 -10.14 -16.01 4.65
N ASP A 54 -9.30 -14.97 4.56
CA ASP A 54 -9.16 -13.96 5.62
C ASP A 54 -10.47 -13.20 5.83
N ILE A 55 -11.15 -12.81 4.75
CA ILE A 55 -12.43 -12.10 4.82
C ILE A 55 -13.55 -13.00 5.35
N VAL A 56 -13.57 -14.28 4.97
CA VAL A 56 -14.46 -15.29 5.55
C VAL A 56 -14.20 -15.43 7.06
N SER A 57 -12.94 -15.49 7.48
CA SER A 57 -12.55 -15.57 8.89
C SER A 57 -12.99 -14.33 9.67
N ILE A 58 -12.84 -13.13 9.10
CA ILE A 58 -13.29 -11.86 9.68
C ILE A 58 -14.81 -11.91 9.90
N LYS A 59 -15.58 -12.33 8.90
CA LYS A 59 -17.04 -12.47 9.03
C LYS A 59 -17.42 -13.50 10.11
N ALA A 60 -16.75 -14.65 10.12
CA ALA A 60 -17.01 -15.72 11.08
C ALA A 60 -16.72 -15.29 12.54
N LYS A 61 -15.80 -14.35 12.75
CA LYS A 61 -15.52 -13.74 14.06
C LYS A 61 -16.57 -12.69 14.49
N GLY A 62 -17.57 -12.40 13.66
CA GLY A 62 -18.67 -11.50 13.98
C GLY A 62 -18.42 -10.03 13.60
N PHE A 63 -17.35 -9.72 12.88
CA PHE A 63 -17.13 -8.38 12.35
C PHE A 63 -18.11 -8.07 11.20
N ASN A 64 -18.39 -6.78 11.00
CA ASN A 64 -19.33 -6.28 9.99
C ASN A 64 -18.66 -5.39 8.93
N SER A 65 -17.39 -5.06 9.10
CA SER A 65 -16.67 -4.15 8.21
C SER A 65 -15.17 -4.41 8.23
N VAL A 66 -14.51 -3.95 7.17
CA VAL A 66 -13.05 -3.92 7.03
C VAL A 66 -12.61 -2.52 6.60
N ARG A 67 -11.54 -2.00 7.20
CA ARG A 67 -10.89 -0.75 6.77
C ARG A 67 -9.60 -1.09 6.03
N VAL A 68 -9.42 -0.48 4.86
CA VAL A 68 -8.34 -0.83 3.91
C VAL A 68 -7.49 0.41 3.64
N PRO A 69 -6.35 0.55 4.31
CA PRO A 69 -5.37 1.58 3.98
C PRO A 69 -4.74 1.31 2.62
N PHE A 70 -4.69 2.33 1.76
CA PHE A 70 -4.00 2.29 0.47
C PHE A 70 -3.32 3.63 0.17
N GLY A 71 -2.22 3.60 -0.59
CA GLY A 71 -1.58 4.82 -1.11
C GLY A 71 -2.13 5.23 -2.46
N TRP A 72 -1.95 6.50 -2.85
CA TRP A 72 -2.42 7.03 -4.14
C TRP A 72 -1.95 6.18 -5.34
N TRP A 73 -0.75 5.58 -5.29
CA TRP A 73 -0.18 4.67 -6.30
C TRP A 73 -0.94 3.34 -6.46
N THR A 74 -1.91 3.06 -5.58
CA THR A 74 -2.83 1.92 -5.73
C THR A 74 -3.85 2.20 -6.83
N VAL A 75 -4.35 3.44 -6.87
CA VAL A 75 -5.39 3.94 -7.78
C VAL A 75 -4.77 4.40 -9.08
N ASP A 76 -3.65 5.09 -8.97
CA ASP A 76 -2.97 5.71 -10.08
C ASP A 76 -1.78 4.87 -10.54
N GLY A 77 -1.66 4.71 -11.86
CA GLY A 77 -0.81 3.69 -12.47
C GLY A 77 -1.54 2.91 -13.56
N VAL A 78 -2.10 3.66 -14.53
CA VAL A 78 -2.36 3.10 -15.85
C VAL A 78 -0.99 2.73 -16.44
N GLU A 79 -0.91 1.56 -17.06
CA GLU A 79 0.25 1.18 -17.87
C GLU A 79 0.62 2.35 -18.80
N ASP A 80 1.89 2.77 -18.75
CA ASP A 80 2.52 3.61 -19.77
C ASP A 80 1.88 4.99 -20.03
N GLU A 81 1.29 5.68 -19.04
CA GLU A 81 0.93 7.11 -19.23
C GLU A 81 2.15 8.03 -19.07
N PRO A 82 2.64 8.69 -20.15
CA PRO A 82 3.83 9.52 -20.07
C PRO A 82 3.52 10.82 -19.30
N GLY A 83 4.11 10.98 -18.12
CA GLY A 83 4.01 12.21 -17.33
C GLY A 83 3.70 11.98 -15.85
N ILE A 84 3.25 10.79 -15.47
CA ILE A 84 3.04 10.43 -14.07
C ILE A 84 4.35 9.85 -13.51
N ASP A 85 5.12 10.68 -12.81
CA ASP A 85 6.25 10.19 -12.01
C ASP A 85 5.69 9.52 -10.76
N THR A 86 5.42 8.21 -10.86
CA THR A 86 4.97 7.46 -9.69
C THR A 86 6.10 7.23 -8.66
N GLY A 87 7.29 7.74 -8.96
CA GLY A 87 8.52 7.52 -8.22
C GLY A 87 8.89 6.04 -8.21
N LEU A 88 9.10 5.51 -7.01
CA LEU A 88 9.51 4.13 -6.78
C LEU A 88 8.35 3.24 -6.32
N PHE A 89 7.11 3.71 -6.28
CA PHE A 89 6.01 2.90 -5.78
C PHE A 89 5.52 1.89 -6.82
N VAL A 90 5.22 0.67 -6.36
CA VAL A 90 4.69 -0.39 -7.22
C VAL A 90 3.19 -0.21 -7.40
N CYS A 91 2.81 0.12 -8.64
CA CYS A 91 1.42 0.27 -9.09
C CYS A 91 0.71 -1.10 -9.20
N ARG A 92 -0.57 -1.12 -9.63
CA ARG A 92 -1.46 -2.31 -9.78
C ARG A 92 -2.20 -2.78 -8.53
N GLY A 93 -2.51 -1.87 -7.62
CA GLY A 93 -3.30 -2.17 -6.42
C GLY A 93 -4.80 -2.35 -6.66
N MET A 94 -5.39 -1.71 -7.67
CA MET A 94 -6.86 -1.69 -7.88
C MET A 94 -7.51 -3.07 -8.00
N ARG A 95 -6.89 -4.04 -8.70
CA ARG A 95 -7.43 -5.41 -8.81
C ARG A 95 -7.68 -6.06 -7.45
N HIS A 96 -6.87 -5.73 -6.45
CA HIS A 96 -6.98 -6.26 -5.10
C HIS A 96 -8.15 -5.60 -4.36
N VAL A 97 -8.37 -4.30 -4.60
CA VAL A 97 -9.56 -3.58 -4.10
C VAL A 97 -10.82 -4.18 -4.69
N ASP A 98 -10.86 -4.41 -6.01
CA ASP A 98 -12.02 -5.00 -6.69
C ASP A 98 -12.37 -6.37 -6.12
N ASN A 99 -11.36 -7.24 -5.97
CA ASN A 99 -11.54 -8.56 -5.36
C ASN A 99 -12.08 -8.47 -3.93
N LEU A 100 -11.52 -7.59 -3.10
CA LEU A 100 -11.98 -7.40 -1.73
C LEU A 100 -13.43 -6.92 -1.66
N VAL A 101 -13.80 -5.95 -2.50
CA VAL A 101 -15.17 -5.43 -2.56
C VAL A 101 -16.14 -6.54 -2.94
N ALA A 102 -15.81 -7.37 -3.94
CA ALA A 102 -16.63 -8.52 -4.32
C ALA A 102 -16.79 -9.52 -3.16
N TRP A 103 -15.70 -9.89 -2.48
CA TRP A 103 -15.76 -10.81 -1.33
C TRP A 103 -16.58 -10.22 -0.17
N ALA A 104 -16.43 -8.93 0.09
CA ALA A 104 -17.15 -8.23 1.15
C ALA A 104 -18.66 -8.16 0.83
N GLU A 105 -19.03 -7.90 -0.42
CA GLU A 105 -20.43 -7.93 -0.86
C GLU A 105 -21.06 -9.31 -0.65
N GLU A 106 -20.40 -10.38 -1.10
CA GLU A 106 -20.85 -11.76 -0.90
C GLU A 106 -21.06 -12.13 0.57
N LEU A 107 -20.21 -11.61 1.45
CA LEU A 107 -20.21 -11.92 2.89
C LEU A 107 -21.01 -10.93 3.74
N GLY A 108 -21.61 -9.90 3.11
CA GLY A 108 -22.32 -8.83 3.79
C GLY A 108 -21.43 -8.10 4.79
N LEU A 109 -20.26 -7.66 4.34
CA LEU A 109 -19.31 -6.79 5.06
C LEU A 109 -19.26 -5.42 4.35
N SER A 110 -19.15 -4.35 5.12
CA SER A 110 -18.84 -3.03 4.57
C SER A 110 -17.34 -2.83 4.38
N VAL A 111 -16.93 -2.15 3.32
CA VAL A 111 -15.53 -1.78 3.07
C VAL A 111 -15.37 -0.28 3.29
N VAL A 112 -14.42 0.10 4.15
CA VAL A 112 -13.97 1.48 4.33
C VAL A 112 -12.63 1.63 3.61
N LEU A 113 -12.66 2.27 2.45
CA LEU A 113 -11.46 2.62 1.70
C LEU A 113 -10.81 3.85 2.35
N ASP A 114 -9.56 3.71 2.76
CA ASP A 114 -8.79 4.71 3.49
C ASP A 114 -7.58 5.13 2.65
N LEU A 115 -7.66 6.31 2.03
CA LEU A 115 -6.51 6.90 1.34
C LEU A 115 -5.49 7.33 2.40
N HIS A 116 -4.58 6.41 2.68
CA HIS A 116 -3.65 6.49 3.79
C HIS A 116 -2.37 7.23 3.41
N SER A 117 -2.09 7.35 2.11
CA SER A 117 -1.04 8.22 1.58
C SER A 117 -1.58 9.06 0.43
N GLY A 118 -1.64 10.38 0.65
CA GLY A 118 -1.99 11.36 -0.38
C GLY A 118 -0.78 11.72 -1.25
N VAL A 119 -1.06 12.23 -2.44
CA VAL A 119 -0.03 12.77 -3.35
C VAL A 119 0.68 13.96 -2.69
N GLY A 120 1.94 14.19 -3.05
CA GLY A 120 2.71 15.35 -2.59
C GLY A 120 3.40 15.18 -1.23
N PHE A 121 3.60 13.94 -0.76
CA PHE A 121 4.29 13.64 0.49
C PHE A 121 3.58 14.24 1.72
N GLN A 122 2.32 13.85 1.88
CA GLN A 122 1.39 14.33 2.92
C GLN A 122 1.88 14.14 4.36
N SER A 123 2.81 13.21 4.61
CA SER A 123 3.51 13.06 5.87
C SER A 123 4.87 12.40 5.67
N GLY A 124 5.79 12.60 6.61
CA GLY A 124 7.07 11.88 6.68
C GLY A 124 7.03 10.64 7.57
N HIS A 125 5.86 10.07 7.82
CA HIS A 125 5.72 8.84 8.59
C HIS A 125 5.82 7.62 7.67
N HIS A 126 6.52 6.56 8.06
CA HIS A 126 6.59 5.31 7.28
C HIS A 126 5.20 4.76 6.86
N ALA A 127 4.17 4.96 7.69
CA ALA A 127 2.79 4.56 7.39
C ALA A 127 2.14 5.34 6.24
N THR A 128 2.73 6.45 5.77
CA THR A 128 2.32 7.10 4.51
C THR A 128 3.21 6.67 3.32
N GLY A 129 3.99 5.60 3.48
CA GLY A 129 4.81 4.96 2.45
C GLY A 129 6.25 5.44 2.37
N ARG A 130 6.61 6.53 3.05
CA ARG A 130 7.97 7.07 3.07
C ARG A 130 8.25 7.79 4.40
N ASP A 131 9.25 7.29 5.11
CA ASP A 131 9.76 7.85 6.35
C ASP A 131 10.71 9.02 6.05
N ASN A 132 10.50 10.10 6.79
CA ASN A 132 11.40 11.25 6.83
C ASN A 132 11.17 11.97 8.17
N PRO A 133 12.01 11.71 9.19
CA PRO A 133 11.89 12.32 10.50
C PRO A 133 12.02 13.85 10.52
N SER A 134 12.55 14.45 9.43
CA SER A 134 12.70 15.89 9.29
C SER A 134 11.51 16.58 8.63
N TRP A 135 10.50 15.82 8.21
CA TRP A 135 9.31 16.35 7.54
C TRP A 135 8.51 17.30 8.43
N LYS A 136 7.92 18.32 7.80
CA LYS A 136 7.02 19.30 8.42
C LYS A 136 5.75 19.45 7.58
N PRO A 137 4.62 19.89 8.17
CA PRO A 137 3.38 20.14 7.42
C PRO A 137 3.52 21.07 6.21
N SER A 138 4.48 22.00 6.24
CA SER A 138 4.79 22.88 5.11
C SER A 138 5.45 22.18 3.92
N ASP A 139 5.96 20.96 4.10
CA ASP A 139 6.63 20.18 3.07
C ASP A 139 5.64 19.36 2.24
N TRP A 140 4.37 19.27 2.68
CA TRP A 140 3.31 18.68 1.86
C TRP A 140 3.01 19.56 0.66
N ASP A 141 3.29 19.06 -0.53
CA ASP A 141 2.85 19.68 -1.77
C ASP A 141 1.35 19.39 -2.00
N THR A 142 0.51 20.26 -1.46
CA THR A 142 -0.95 20.22 -1.66
C THR A 142 -1.39 20.51 -3.10
N SER A 143 -0.48 20.98 -3.96
CA SER A 143 -0.74 21.19 -5.39
C SER A 143 -0.36 20.00 -6.26
N ALA A 144 0.32 19.00 -5.69
CA ALA A 144 0.71 17.81 -6.41
C ALA A 144 -0.53 17.02 -6.84
N THR A 145 -0.56 16.68 -8.13
CA THR A 145 -1.58 15.82 -8.72
C THR A 145 -0.92 14.58 -9.29
N VAL A 146 -1.71 13.53 -9.40
CA VAL A 146 -1.45 12.38 -10.25
C VAL A 146 -1.79 12.72 -11.69
#